data_AF-A0A316U5Y1-F1
#
_entry.id   AF-A0A316U5Y1-F1
#
_cell.length_a   1.000
_cell.length_b   1.000
_cell.length_c   1.000
_cell.angle_alpha   90.00
_cell.angle_beta   90.00
_cell.angle_gamma   90.00
#
_symmetry.space_group_name_H-M   'P 1'
#
loop_
_entity.id
_entity.type
_entity.pdbx_description
1 polymer ?
#
loop_
_entity_poly.entity_id
_entity_poly.type
_entity_poly.pdbx_seq_one_letter_code
_entity_poly.pdbx_strand_id
1 'polypeptide(L)'
;MSLDYTLAYHPLSGASGYASRRAKLLYTQANYLYGPDINVGGQQPWYPAGTLGLATAADDTTTLGNETIAWAELLTERMQKAVPKNLASGGFKTLSDYTKLYNGTLDDLIPDAPYPGILENMDSDFLFSSLRLCAEPWSLRRLKPGSDQVSFPVSDGDSRKISTLTTSELLAANRLFYVGYTSQAGLQPYRLPGLGRGLTHGGRWWDRSS
;
A
#
# COMPACT_ATOMS: atom_id res chain seq x y z
N MET A 1 -26.52 10.23 33.34
CA MET A 1 -26.81 8.83 32.96
C MET A 1 -25.47 8.12 32.84
N SER A 2 -24.93 7.60 33.95
CA SER A 2 -23.68 6.83 33.92
C SER A 2 -24.03 5.35 33.80
N LEU A 3 -23.45 4.69 32.81
CA LEU A 3 -23.56 3.25 32.65
C LEU A 3 -22.54 2.60 33.59
N ASP A 4 -23.04 2.04 34.70
CA ASP A 4 -22.26 1.17 35.57
C ASP A 4 -22.00 -0.16 34.86
N TYR A 5 -20.80 -0.33 34.31
CA TYR A 5 -20.30 -1.63 33.89
C TYR A 5 -19.83 -2.39 35.12
N THR A 6 -20.74 -3.06 35.82
CA THR A 6 -20.38 -4.08 36.81
C THR A 6 -19.97 -5.35 36.05
N LEU A 7 -18.67 -5.41 35.71
CA LEU A 7 -18.02 -6.65 35.28
C LEU A 7 -18.14 -7.67 36.42
N ALA A 8 -18.92 -8.73 36.20
CA ALA A 8 -19.08 -9.84 37.12
C ALA A 8 -17.68 -10.40 37.49
N TYR A 9 -17.32 -10.22 38.76
CA TYR A 9 -16.08 -10.73 39.32
C TYR A 9 -16.19 -12.26 39.43
N HIS A 10 -15.61 -12.97 38.46
CA HIS A 10 -15.28 -14.39 38.65
C HIS A 10 -14.02 -14.47 39.53
N PRO A 11 -14.10 -14.98 40.76
CA PRO A 11 -12.94 -15.09 41.63
C PRO A 11 -12.03 -16.21 41.09
N LEU A 12 -10.90 -15.83 40.50
CA LEU A 12 -9.80 -16.76 40.28
C LEU A 12 -9.06 -16.90 41.60
N SER A 13 -8.95 -18.12 42.13
CA SER A 13 -8.27 -18.40 43.39
C SER A 13 -6.82 -17.88 43.40
N GLY A 14 -6.50 -16.95 44.32
CA GLY A 14 -5.12 -16.60 44.69
C GLY A 14 -4.87 -15.10 44.92
N ALA A 15 -5.07 -14.61 46.15
CA ALA A 15 -4.76 -13.22 46.54
C ALA A 15 -3.30 -12.79 46.28
N SER A 16 -2.35 -13.74 46.32
CA SER A 16 -0.94 -13.55 45.99
C SER A 16 -0.70 -13.27 44.49
N GLY A 17 -1.53 -13.86 43.61
CA GLY A 17 -1.49 -13.62 42.17
C GLY A 17 -1.98 -12.23 41.79
N TYR A 18 -3.01 -11.72 42.46
CA TYR A 18 -3.56 -10.39 42.21
C TYR A 18 -2.60 -9.26 42.61
N ALA A 19 -1.98 -9.34 43.79
CA ALA A 19 -1.00 -8.35 44.23
C ALA A 19 0.22 -8.31 43.30
N SER A 20 0.75 -9.48 42.94
CA SER A 20 1.88 -9.62 42.00
C SER A 20 1.53 -9.12 40.60
N ARG A 21 0.32 -9.42 40.10
CA ARG A 21 -0.16 -8.90 38.81
C ARG A 21 -0.29 -7.38 38.83
N ARG A 22 -0.87 -6.80 39.88
CA ARG A 22 -1.01 -5.35 40.02
C ARG A 22 0.35 -4.65 40.03
N ALA A 23 1.32 -5.18 40.77
CA ALA A 23 2.69 -4.65 40.80
C ALA A 23 3.34 -4.65 39.41
N LYS A 24 3.19 -5.75 38.64
CA LYS A 24 3.69 -5.82 37.25
C LYS A 24 3.03 -4.78 36.34
N LEU A 25 1.71 -4.59 36.44
CA LEU A 25 1.00 -3.59 35.64
C LEU A 25 1.48 -2.17 35.95
N LEU A 26 1.65 -1.82 37.23
CA LEU A 26 2.17 -0.51 37.63
C LEU A 26 3.60 -0.29 37.12
N TYR A 27 4.45 -1.32 37.19
CA TYR A 27 5.78 -1.27 36.62
C TYR A 27 5.74 -1.07 35.09
N THR A 28 4.87 -1.80 34.38
CA THR A 28 4.68 -1.62 32.93
C THR A 28 4.18 -0.21 32.61
N GLN A 29 3.15 0.29 33.30
CA GLN A 29 2.61 1.63 33.08
C GLN A 29 3.65 2.73 33.31
N ALA A 30 4.57 2.54 34.26
CA ALA A 30 5.63 3.50 34.55
C ALA A 30 6.78 3.47 33.51
N ASN A 31 6.95 2.38 32.75
CA ASN A 31 8.12 2.17 31.89
C ASN A 31 7.79 1.91 30.41
N TYR A 32 6.52 1.71 30.06
CA TYR A 32 6.00 1.61 28.70
C TYR A 32 5.07 2.80 28.46
N LEU A 33 5.64 3.86 27.91
CA LEU A 33 5.01 5.18 27.82
C LEU A 33 4.59 5.48 26.37
N TYR A 34 3.70 6.45 26.21
CA TYR A 34 3.38 7.03 24.92
C TYR A 34 4.43 8.08 24.54
N GLY A 35 5.21 7.81 23.51
CA GLY A 35 6.23 8.69 22.94
C GLY A 35 5.74 9.44 21.69
N PRO A 36 6.61 10.27 21.11
CA PRO A 36 6.31 10.96 19.85
C PRO A 36 6.14 9.95 18.71
N ASP A 37 5.34 10.32 17.70
CA ASP A 37 5.28 9.62 16.41
C ASP A 37 6.66 9.61 15.75
N ILE A 38 7.03 8.48 15.13
CA ILE A 38 8.30 8.28 14.42
C ILE A 38 8.18 8.45 12.90
N ASN A 39 6.96 8.61 12.37
CA ASN A 39 6.73 8.80 10.95
C ASN A 39 6.88 10.27 10.54
N VAL A 40 7.29 10.46 9.27
CA VAL A 40 7.38 11.78 8.66
C VAL A 40 5.97 12.39 8.57
N GLY A 41 5.75 13.50 9.28
CA GLY A 41 4.48 14.25 9.23
C GLY A 41 3.77 14.44 10.58
N GLY A 42 4.20 13.73 11.64
CA GLY A 42 3.84 14.05 13.04
C GLY A 42 2.35 14.01 13.39
N GLN A 43 1.56 13.21 12.67
CA GLN A 43 0.10 13.08 12.85
C GLN A 43 -0.36 11.63 13.00
N GLN A 44 0.55 10.69 13.25
CA GLN A 44 0.23 9.28 13.47
C GLN A 44 0.12 8.96 14.98
N PRO A 45 -0.36 7.76 15.35
CA PRO A 45 -0.41 7.31 16.74
C PRO A 45 0.95 7.41 17.44
N TRP A 46 0.92 7.56 18.76
CA TRP A 46 2.12 7.58 19.60
C TRP A 46 2.95 6.30 19.45
N TYR A 47 4.27 6.46 19.42
CA TYR A 47 5.23 5.34 19.39
C TYR A 47 5.63 4.95 20.83
N PRO A 48 5.92 3.67 21.14
CA PRO A 48 6.33 3.27 22.48
C PRO A 48 7.62 3.97 22.94
N ALA A 49 7.59 4.45 24.19
CA ALA A 49 8.69 5.12 24.87
C ALA A 49 8.88 4.58 26.30
N GLY A 50 9.81 5.18 27.05
CA GLY A 50 10.24 4.65 28.34
C GLY A 50 11.12 3.41 28.19
N THR A 51 11.72 2.95 29.29
CA THR A 51 12.71 1.87 29.26
C THR A 51 12.17 0.57 28.66
N LEU A 52 10.94 0.17 29.00
CA LEU A 52 10.33 -1.04 28.43
C LEU A 52 9.87 -0.83 26.99
N GLY A 53 9.29 0.34 26.67
CA GLY A 53 8.81 0.63 25.32
C GLY A 53 9.95 0.65 24.30
N LEU A 54 11.05 1.33 24.63
CA LEU A 54 12.24 1.39 23.77
C LEU A 54 12.95 0.03 23.67
N ALA A 55 13.03 -0.73 24.76
CA ALA A 55 13.61 -2.08 24.73
C ALA A 55 12.78 -3.02 23.83
N THR A 56 11.45 -2.95 23.91
CA THR A 56 10.54 -3.74 23.06
C THR A 56 10.73 -3.37 21.59
N ALA A 57 10.71 -2.07 21.27
CA ALA A 57 10.91 -1.59 19.91
C ALA A 57 12.28 -1.99 19.33
N ALA A 58 13.35 -1.96 20.14
CA ALA A 58 14.68 -2.37 19.73
C ALA A 58 14.78 -3.87 19.46
N ASP A 59 14.13 -4.69 20.30
CA ASP A 59 14.07 -6.15 20.13
C ASP A 59 13.31 -6.53 18.85
N ASP A 60 12.14 -5.92 18.64
CA ASP A 60 11.33 -6.11 17.42
C ASP A 60 12.12 -5.69 16.16
N THR A 61 12.79 -4.53 16.21
CA THR A 61 13.60 -4.03 15.09
C THR A 61 14.79 -4.94 14.80
N THR A 62 15.46 -5.46 15.83
CA THR A 62 16.59 -6.38 15.68
C THR A 62 16.13 -7.70 15.06
N THR A 63 15.00 -8.23 15.54
CA THR A 63 14.41 -9.47 15.02
C THR A 63 14.03 -9.29 13.55
N LEU A 64 13.28 -8.25 13.21
CA LEU A 64 12.91 -7.94 11.83
C LEU A 64 14.16 -7.70 10.95
N GLY A 65 15.18 -7.01 11.47
CA GLY A 65 16.43 -6.79 10.77
C GLY A 65 17.13 -8.10 10.40
N ASN A 66 17.24 -9.02 11.36
CA ASN A 66 17.85 -10.33 11.12
C ASN A 66 17.06 -11.16 10.08
N GLU A 67 15.73 -11.10 10.11
CA GLU A 67 14.89 -11.77 9.12
C GLU A 67 15.04 -11.15 7.73
N THR A 68 15.04 -9.82 7.64
CA THR A 68 15.04 -9.09 6.36
C THR A 68 16.39 -9.07 5.65
N ILE A 69 17.52 -9.11 6.39
CA ILE A 69 18.86 -9.12 5.79
C ILE A 69 19.05 -10.32 4.86
N ALA A 70 18.68 -11.52 5.30
CA ALA A 70 18.82 -12.73 4.48
C ALA A 70 18.00 -12.65 3.18
N TRP A 71 16.78 -12.11 3.26
CA TRP A 71 15.93 -11.87 2.09
C TRP A 71 16.51 -10.81 1.15
N ALA A 72 17.06 -9.72 1.70
CA ALA A 72 17.65 -8.64 0.92
C ALA A 72 18.93 -9.07 0.18
N GLU A 73 19.77 -9.88 0.82
CA GLU A 73 20.97 -10.46 0.20
C GLU A 73 20.59 -11.39 -0.95
N LEU A 74 19.63 -12.29 -0.73
CA LEU A 74 19.14 -13.20 -1.77
C LEU A 74 18.54 -12.42 -2.95
N LEU A 75 17.69 -11.42 -2.69
CA LEU A 75 17.14 -10.56 -3.74
C LEU A 75 18.25 -9.84 -4.53
N THR A 76 19.25 -9.29 -3.84
CA THR A 76 20.37 -8.58 -4.47
C THR A 76 21.16 -9.51 -5.40
N GLU A 77 21.50 -10.72 -4.94
CA GLU A 77 22.21 -11.71 -5.75
C GLU A 77 21.42 -12.08 -7.01
N ARG A 78 20.10 -12.30 -6.88
CA ARG A 78 19.23 -12.65 -8.02
C ARG A 78 19.13 -11.50 -9.01
N MET A 79 18.97 -10.27 -8.54
CA MET A 79 18.92 -9.09 -9.42
C MET A 79 20.24 -8.83 -10.15
N GLN A 80 21.39 -9.07 -9.51
CA GLN A 80 22.71 -8.98 -10.15
C GLN A 80 22.87 -9.98 -11.30
N LYS A 81 22.17 -11.12 -11.28
CA LYS A 81 22.16 -12.10 -12.38
C LYS A 81 21.10 -11.78 -13.44
N ALA A 82 19.91 -11.36 -13.01
CA ALA A 82 18.78 -11.08 -13.89
C ALA A 82 19.02 -9.87 -14.81
N VAL A 83 19.58 -8.78 -14.27
CA VAL A 83 19.76 -7.52 -15.03
C VAL A 83 20.72 -7.71 -16.23
N PRO A 84 21.94 -8.26 -16.08
CA PRO A 84 22.84 -8.50 -17.21
C PRO A 84 22.27 -9.49 -18.22
N LYS A 85 21.59 -10.56 -17.78
CA LYS A 85 20.92 -11.53 -18.65
C LYS A 85 19.89 -10.83 -19.55
N ASN A 86 19.06 -9.96 -18.96
CA ASN A 86 18.03 -9.23 -19.68
C ASN A 86 18.64 -8.20 -20.66
N LEU A 87 19.71 -7.50 -20.25
CA LEU A 87 20.45 -6.61 -21.15
C LEU A 87 21.08 -7.36 -22.33
N ALA A 88 21.72 -8.50 -22.09
CA ALA A 88 22.32 -9.35 -23.12
C ALA A 88 21.26 -9.90 -24.10
N SER A 89 20.03 -10.12 -23.64
CA SER A 89 18.88 -10.53 -24.46
C SER A 89 18.23 -9.39 -25.28
N GLY A 90 18.91 -8.26 -25.41
CA GLY A 90 18.43 -7.10 -26.18
C GLY A 90 17.65 -6.06 -25.37
N GLY A 91 17.58 -6.21 -24.04
CA GLY A 91 16.95 -5.24 -23.14
C GLY A 91 15.42 -5.18 -23.21
N PHE A 92 14.87 -4.04 -22.77
CA PHE A 92 13.44 -3.72 -22.74
C PHE A 92 13.09 -2.70 -23.83
N LYS A 93 12.52 -3.15 -24.94
CA LYS A 93 12.16 -2.31 -26.10
C LYS A 93 10.65 -2.15 -26.26
N THR A 94 9.91 -3.13 -25.78
CA THR A 94 8.44 -3.22 -25.85
C THR A 94 7.87 -3.48 -24.47
N LEU A 95 6.56 -3.25 -24.29
CA LEU A 95 5.87 -3.57 -23.04
C LEU A 95 5.99 -5.07 -22.69
N SER A 96 5.92 -5.94 -23.70
CA SER A 96 6.06 -7.40 -23.52
C SER A 96 7.44 -7.80 -23.00
N ASP A 97 8.50 -7.04 -23.29
CA ASP A 97 9.83 -7.34 -22.78
C ASP A 97 9.92 -7.28 -21.25
N TYR A 98 9.02 -6.57 -20.56
CA TYR A 98 9.01 -6.51 -19.09
C TYR A 98 8.66 -7.86 -18.45
N THR A 99 8.07 -8.80 -19.19
CA THR A 99 7.86 -10.19 -18.72
C THR A 99 9.18 -10.90 -18.44
N LYS A 100 10.29 -10.51 -19.11
CA LYS A 100 11.63 -11.06 -18.88
C LYS A 100 12.15 -10.85 -17.45
N LEU A 101 11.59 -9.89 -16.69
CA LEU A 101 11.94 -9.70 -15.28
C LEU A 101 11.50 -10.86 -14.40
N TYR A 102 10.51 -11.64 -14.86
CA TYR A 102 9.84 -12.67 -14.07
C TYR A 102 10.17 -14.10 -14.53
N ASN A 103 10.81 -14.27 -15.70
CA ASN A 103 11.10 -15.60 -16.26
C ASN A 103 12.30 -16.26 -15.58
N GLY A 104 12.06 -17.10 -14.57
CA GLY A 104 13.05 -17.98 -13.95
C GLY A 104 14.08 -17.26 -13.07
N THR A 105 13.85 -15.99 -12.78
CA THR A 105 14.76 -15.12 -12.02
C THR A 105 14.34 -14.94 -10.58
N LEU A 106 13.05 -15.12 -10.29
CA LEU A 106 12.46 -14.88 -8.97
C LEU A 106 11.78 -16.12 -8.36
N ASP A 107 11.71 -17.24 -9.09
CA ASP A 107 10.92 -18.42 -8.71
C ASP A 107 11.32 -19.02 -7.34
N ASP A 108 12.60 -18.97 -6.96
CA ASP A 108 13.06 -19.43 -5.64
C ASP A 108 12.79 -18.39 -4.52
N LEU A 109 12.62 -17.12 -4.88
CA LEU A 109 12.43 -16.00 -3.95
C LEU A 109 10.95 -15.76 -3.69
N ILE A 110 10.12 -15.85 -4.73
CA ILE A 110 8.69 -15.64 -4.68
C ILE A 110 8.05 -16.72 -5.58
N PRO A 111 7.83 -17.94 -5.05
CA PRO A 111 7.41 -19.11 -5.83
C PRO A 111 6.13 -18.92 -6.63
N ASP A 112 5.22 -18.09 -6.13
CA ASP A 112 3.92 -17.84 -6.75
C ASP A 112 3.87 -16.52 -7.53
N ALA A 113 5.02 -15.85 -7.72
CA ALA A 113 5.07 -14.61 -8.50
C ALA A 113 5.49 -14.85 -9.95
N PRO A 114 4.95 -14.04 -10.88
CA PRO A 114 3.88 -13.06 -10.67
C PRO A 114 2.54 -13.76 -10.49
N TYR A 115 1.57 -13.09 -9.85
CA TYR A 115 0.22 -13.66 -9.73
C TYR A 115 -0.30 -14.08 -11.11
N PRO A 116 -0.85 -15.30 -11.26
CA PRO A 116 -1.29 -15.82 -12.54
C PRO A 116 -2.24 -14.85 -13.26
N GLY A 117 -1.96 -14.59 -14.55
CA GLY A 117 -2.79 -13.72 -15.38
C GLY A 117 -2.46 -12.23 -15.31
N ILE A 118 -1.60 -11.76 -14.39
CA ILE A 118 -1.21 -10.34 -14.35
C ILE A 118 -0.41 -9.95 -15.59
N LEU A 119 0.56 -10.76 -16.00
CA LEU A 119 1.40 -10.45 -17.15
C LEU A 119 0.67 -10.68 -18.47
N GLU A 120 -0.15 -11.72 -18.54
CA GLU A 120 -0.88 -12.11 -19.74
C GLU A 120 -2.04 -11.14 -20.06
N ASN A 121 -2.63 -10.52 -19.04
CA ASN A 121 -3.78 -9.63 -19.19
C ASN A 121 -3.47 -8.18 -18.77
N MET A 122 -2.19 -7.77 -18.80
CA MET A 122 -1.75 -6.45 -18.32
C MET A 122 -2.38 -5.26 -19.06
N ASP A 123 -2.94 -5.48 -20.25
CA ASP A 123 -3.65 -4.50 -21.07
C ASP A 123 -5.18 -4.55 -20.91
N SER A 124 -5.70 -5.41 -20.04
CA SER A 124 -7.13 -5.58 -19.81
C SER A 124 -7.70 -4.51 -18.89
N ASP A 125 -8.71 -3.77 -19.37
CA ASP A 125 -9.51 -2.84 -18.54
C ASP A 125 -10.22 -3.57 -17.39
N PHE A 126 -10.57 -4.85 -17.57
CA PHE A 126 -11.16 -5.66 -16.50
C PHE A 126 -10.15 -5.95 -15.39
N LEU A 127 -8.90 -6.31 -15.73
CA LEU A 127 -7.84 -6.46 -14.74
C LEU A 127 -7.61 -5.12 -14.03
N PHE A 128 -7.43 -4.04 -14.78
CA PHE A 128 -7.19 -2.70 -14.24
C PHE A 128 -8.27 -2.25 -13.26
N SER A 129 -9.54 -2.42 -13.61
CA SER A 129 -10.67 -2.04 -12.76
C SER A 129 -10.83 -2.98 -11.55
N SER A 130 -10.59 -4.28 -11.71
CA SER A 130 -10.68 -5.26 -10.62
C SER A 130 -9.59 -5.10 -9.57
N LEU A 131 -8.42 -4.57 -9.92
CA LEU A 131 -7.37 -4.22 -8.96
C LEU A 131 -7.85 -3.24 -7.88
N ARG A 132 -8.89 -2.43 -8.16
CA ARG A 132 -9.54 -1.53 -7.19
C ARG A 132 -10.44 -2.24 -6.19
N LEU A 133 -10.68 -3.54 -6.38
CA LEU A 133 -11.48 -4.37 -5.49
C LEU A 133 -10.67 -5.47 -4.81
N CYS A 134 -9.48 -5.81 -5.32
CA CYS A 134 -8.60 -6.82 -4.71
C CYS A 134 -7.30 -6.24 -4.14
N ALA A 135 -6.47 -5.61 -4.97
CA ALA A 135 -5.12 -5.17 -4.57
C ALA A 135 -5.11 -3.82 -3.82
N GLU A 136 -5.95 -2.86 -4.24
CA GLU A 136 -6.07 -1.54 -3.61
C GLU A 136 -7.53 -1.19 -3.23
N PRO A 137 -8.20 -2.02 -2.41
CA PRO A 137 -9.65 -1.90 -2.16
C PRO A 137 -10.04 -0.65 -1.36
N TRP A 138 -9.08 0.00 -0.69
CA TRP A 138 -9.35 1.14 0.19
C TRP A 138 -9.50 2.47 -0.55
N SER A 139 -9.11 2.51 -1.82
CA SER A 139 -9.08 3.72 -2.65
C SER A 139 -10.41 4.01 -3.36
N LEU A 140 -11.22 2.96 -3.56
CA LEU A 140 -12.46 3.02 -4.32
C LEU A 140 -13.64 3.42 -3.44
N ARG A 141 -14.44 4.38 -3.91
CA ARG A 141 -15.73 4.73 -3.31
C ARG A 141 -16.82 4.82 -4.37
N ARG A 142 -18.06 4.54 -3.97
CA ARG A 142 -19.24 4.82 -4.80
C ARG A 142 -19.62 6.29 -4.69
N LEU A 143 -19.97 6.91 -5.82
CA LEU A 143 -20.53 8.27 -5.83
C LEU A 143 -22.02 8.24 -5.47
N LYS A 144 -22.42 9.05 -4.49
CA LYS A 144 -23.80 9.15 -4.01
C LYS A 144 -24.56 10.23 -4.78
N PRO A 145 -25.66 9.90 -5.48
CA PRO A 145 -26.48 10.91 -6.15
C PRO A 145 -26.99 11.95 -5.14
N GLY A 146 -26.97 13.23 -5.54
CA GLY A 146 -27.44 14.36 -4.73
C GLY A 146 -26.40 14.94 -3.76
N SER A 147 -25.39 14.17 -3.32
CA SER A 147 -24.32 14.67 -2.46
C SER A 147 -22.94 14.72 -3.12
N ASP A 148 -22.67 13.79 -4.05
CA ASP A 148 -21.44 13.78 -4.83
C ASP A 148 -21.65 14.40 -6.21
N GLN A 149 -20.56 14.93 -6.76
CA GLN A 149 -20.47 15.37 -8.15
C GLN A 149 -19.33 14.63 -8.86
N VAL A 150 -19.44 14.49 -10.18
CA VAL A 150 -18.38 13.94 -11.02
C VAL A 150 -17.21 14.93 -11.02
N SER A 151 -16.02 14.47 -10.63
CA SER A 151 -14.87 15.38 -10.42
C SER A 151 -14.24 15.91 -11.70
N PHE A 152 -14.54 15.32 -12.86
CA PHE A 152 -14.05 15.77 -14.16
C PHE A 152 -15.12 15.56 -15.24
N PRO A 153 -15.22 16.47 -16.22
CA PRO A 153 -16.21 16.35 -17.28
C PRO A 153 -15.86 15.21 -18.24
N VAL A 154 -16.86 14.42 -18.60
CA VAL A 154 -16.83 13.47 -19.71
C VAL A 154 -18.00 13.82 -20.61
N SER A 155 -17.78 13.93 -21.92
CA SER A 155 -18.85 14.27 -22.86
C SER A 155 -19.94 13.18 -22.84
N ASP A 156 -21.21 13.58 -22.98
CA ASP A 156 -22.31 12.60 -23.05
C ASP A 156 -22.14 11.62 -24.21
N GLY A 157 -21.56 12.10 -25.33
CA GLY A 157 -21.27 11.26 -26.49
C GLY A 157 -20.28 10.14 -26.17
N ASP A 158 -19.19 10.45 -25.47
CA ASP A 158 -18.19 9.43 -25.11
C ASP A 158 -18.67 8.51 -23.99
N SER A 159 -19.41 9.06 -23.02
CA SER A 159 -20.04 8.27 -21.95
C SER A 159 -21.02 7.24 -22.51
N ARG A 160 -21.84 7.63 -23.50
CA ARG A 160 -22.77 6.71 -24.18
C ARG A 160 -22.06 5.67 -25.04
N LYS A 161 -20.94 5.99 -25.69
CA LYS A 161 -20.14 4.98 -26.43
C LYS A 161 -19.62 3.87 -25.52
N ILE A 162 -19.22 4.22 -24.29
CA ILE A 162 -18.64 3.28 -23.33
C ILE A 162 -19.72 2.52 -22.55
N SER A 163 -20.75 3.21 -22.09
CA SER A 163 -21.69 2.67 -21.08
C SER A 163 -23.14 2.62 -21.53
N THR A 164 -23.48 3.11 -22.72
CA THR A 164 -24.83 3.38 -23.25
C THR A 164 -25.61 4.51 -22.55
N LEU A 165 -25.12 4.99 -21.40
CA LEU A 165 -25.74 6.04 -20.57
C LEU A 165 -24.85 7.28 -20.51
N THR A 166 -25.40 8.42 -20.10
CA THR A 166 -24.60 9.58 -19.72
C THR A 166 -24.03 9.41 -18.32
N THR A 167 -23.03 10.21 -17.99
CA THR A 167 -22.46 10.22 -16.64
C THR A 167 -23.49 10.67 -15.60
N SER A 168 -24.41 11.57 -15.97
CA SER A 168 -25.53 11.98 -15.10
C SER A 168 -26.51 10.82 -14.85
N GLU A 169 -26.87 10.07 -15.89
CA GLU A 169 -27.74 8.88 -15.78
C GLU A 169 -27.08 7.80 -14.90
N LEU A 170 -25.78 7.55 -15.08
CA LEU A 170 -25.02 6.60 -14.25
C LEU A 170 -24.94 7.05 -12.78
N LEU A 171 -24.74 8.35 -12.51
CA LEU A 171 -24.73 8.89 -11.15
C LEU A 171 -26.10 8.74 -10.50
N ALA A 172 -27.17 9.12 -11.19
CA ALA A 172 -28.54 8.98 -10.71
C ALA A 172 -28.90 7.52 -10.41
N ALA A 173 -28.39 6.58 -11.22
CA ALA A 173 -28.54 5.14 -11.00
C ALA A 173 -27.57 4.55 -9.95
N ASN A 174 -26.73 5.38 -9.30
CA ASN A 174 -25.75 4.96 -8.30
C ASN A 174 -24.71 3.93 -8.84
N ARG A 175 -24.36 4.05 -10.13
CA ARG A 175 -23.47 3.13 -10.87
C ARG A 175 -22.05 3.68 -11.08
N LEU A 176 -21.76 4.88 -10.59
CA LEU A 176 -20.43 5.47 -10.67
C LEU A 176 -19.60 5.19 -9.42
N PHE A 177 -18.34 4.85 -9.67
CA PHE A 177 -17.31 4.71 -8.66
C PHE A 177 -16.18 5.68 -8.96
N TYR A 178 -15.44 6.06 -7.93
CA TYR A 178 -14.40 7.06 -8.02
C TYR A 178 -13.19 6.66 -7.17
N VAL A 179 -12.01 6.92 -7.74
CA VAL A 179 -10.71 6.86 -7.06
C VAL A 179 -10.07 8.23 -7.25
N GLY A 180 -9.72 8.91 -6.16
CA GLY A 180 -9.16 10.25 -6.19
C GLY A 180 -7.73 10.31 -5.67
N TYR A 181 -6.77 10.59 -6.56
CA TYR A 181 -5.35 10.78 -6.22
C TYR A 181 -4.94 12.26 -6.16
N THR A 182 -5.90 13.18 -6.02
CA THR A 182 -5.65 14.63 -6.05
C THR A 182 -4.76 15.11 -4.91
N SER A 183 -4.71 14.38 -3.79
CA SER A 183 -3.78 14.66 -2.68
C SER A 183 -2.30 14.56 -3.07
N GLN A 184 -1.99 13.85 -4.16
CA GLN A 184 -0.62 13.70 -4.66
C GLN A 184 -0.19 14.84 -5.59
N ALA A 185 -1.10 15.74 -5.99
CA ALA A 185 -0.83 16.78 -6.98
C ALA A 185 0.30 17.75 -6.58
N GLY A 186 0.55 17.92 -5.27
CA GLY A 186 1.61 18.79 -4.75
C GLY A 186 2.94 18.08 -4.45
N LEU A 187 3.03 16.77 -4.66
CA LEU A 187 4.25 16.01 -4.33
C LEU A 187 5.36 16.34 -5.32
N GLN A 188 6.57 16.53 -4.78
CA GLN A 188 7.77 16.70 -5.60
C GLN A 188 8.25 15.31 -6.05
N PRO A 189 8.48 15.10 -7.35
CA PRO A 189 9.08 13.86 -7.83
C PRO A 189 10.44 13.62 -7.17
N TYR A 190 10.65 12.42 -6.66
CA TYR A 190 11.94 12.04 -6.10
C TYR A 190 13.02 12.07 -7.19
N ARG A 191 14.14 12.76 -6.91
CA ARG A 191 15.29 12.85 -7.82
C ARG A 191 16.39 11.94 -7.32
N LEU A 192 16.69 10.90 -8.08
CA LEU A 192 17.84 10.03 -7.80
C LEU A 192 19.14 10.85 -7.89
N PRO A 193 19.98 10.86 -6.83
CA PRO A 193 21.30 11.48 -6.90
C PRO A 193 22.14 10.82 -8.00
N GLY A 194 22.78 11.62 -8.86
CA GLY A 194 23.71 11.13 -9.90
C GLY A 194 23.10 10.92 -11.30
N LEU A 195 21.78 10.97 -11.47
CA LEU A 195 21.15 11.08 -12.78
C LEU A 195 20.92 12.58 -13.07
N GLY A 196 21.66 13.13 -14.03
CA GLY A 196 21.52 14.53 -14.48
C GLY A 196 20.11 14.88 -14.96
N ARG A 197 19.84 16.16 -15.25
CA ARG A 197 18.53 16.71 -15.69
C ARG A 197 18.03 16.15 -17.05
N GLY A 198 17.83 14.85 -17.17
CA GLY A 198 17.55 14.17 -18.44
C GLY A 198 16.11 13.71 -18.66
N LEU A 199 15.26 13.67 -17.62
CA LEU A 199 13.88 13.18 -17.75
C LEU A 199 12.86 14.21 -17.28
N THR A 200 12.95 15.43 -17.79
CA THR A 200 11.77 16.31 -17.92
C THR A 200 11.11 16.04 -19.26
N HIS A 201 10.58 14.83 -19.46
CA HIS A 201 9.54 14.64 -20.48
C HIS A 201 8.20 14.82 -19.78
N GLY A 202 7.75 16.07 -19.71
CA GLY A 202 6.33 16.41 -19.59
C GLY A 202 5.58 16.04 -20.87
N GLY A 203 5.85 14.85 -21.43
CA GLY A 203 5.11 14.29 -22.54
C GLY A 203 3.82 13.70 -22.00
N ARG A 204 2.69 14.21 -22.45
CA ARG A 204 1.39 13.60 -22.22
C ARG A 204 1.43 12.21 -22.86
N TRP A 205 1.43 11.16 -22.03
CA TRP A 205 1.46 9.75 -22.46
C TRP A 205 0.18 9.28 -23.17
N TRP A 206 -0.79 10.17 -23.41
CA TRP A 206 -2.10 9.87 -23.99
C TRP A 206 -2.37 10.54 -25.34
N ASP A 207 -1.38 11.18 -25.97
CA ASP A 207 -1.55 11.63 -27.36
C ASP A 207 -1.31 10.45 -28.31
N ARG A 208 -2.36 9.66 -28.59
CA ARG A 208 -2.40 8.73 -29.71
C ARG A 208 -2.99 9.45 -30.92
N SER A 209 -2.11 10.06 -31.71
CA SER A 209 -2.39 10.37 -33.11
C SER A 209 -1.42 9.61 -34.01
N SER A 210 -1.75 8.36 -34.33
CA SER A 210 -1.64 7.72 -35.66
C SER A 210 -2.13 6.28 -35.59
#